data_AF-A0A5B1M739-F1
#
_entry.id   AF-A0A5B1M739-F1
#
_cell.length_a   1.000
_cell.length_b   1.000
_cell.length_c   1.000
_cell.angle_alpha   90.00
_cell.angle_beta   90.00
_cell.angle_gamma   90.00
#
_symmetry.space_group_name_H-M   'P 1'
#
loop_
_entity.id
_entity.type
_entity.pdbx_description
1 polymer ?
#
loop_
_entity_poly.entity_id
_entity_poly.type
_entity_poly.pdbx_seq_one_letter_code
_entity_poly.pdbx_strand_id
1 'polypeptide(L)'
;MPRVVVPLVAAAAGTAWLIALFVPWTARGALSSASLLDAVELIRRGAVDAIVPPGAAVLLLVPAIAGIALIGLVGLTGRVAAVVRVGALVLGTAGTLGLAGVLTGFDPAAAGPGVWVAAAGVVAALVVAVLAVSGLRRPSPITPPAGHPPN
;
A
#
# COMPACT_ATOMS: atom_id res chain seq x y z
N MET A 1 6.01 19.64 -11.10
CA MET A 1 6.69 18.42 -10.64
C MET A 1 5.86 17.52 -9.70
N PRO A 2 5.21 17.99 -8.60
CA PRO A 2 4.52 17.08 -7.67
C PRO A 2 3.36 16.29 -8.28
N ARG A 3 2.75 16.80 -9.36
CA ARG A 3 1.67 16.14 -10.11
C ARG A 3 2.07 14.78 -10.73
N VAL A 4 3.36 14.58 -11.00
CA VAL A 4 3.88 13.34 -11.60
C VAL A 4 4.58 12.46 -10.56
N VAL A 5 5.25 13.08 -9.58
CA VAL A 5 5.95 12.36 -8.52
C VAL A 5 4.98 11.56 -7.64
N VAL A 6 3.85 12.16 -7.24
CA VAL A 6 2.85 11.49 -6.38
C VAL A 6 2.32 10.18 -6.98
N PRO A 7 1.80 10.14 -8.23
CA PRO A 7 1.31 8.90 -8.81
C PRO A 7 2.43 7.87 -9.03
N LEU A 8 3.66 8.30 -9.34
CA LEU A 8 4.79 7.37 -9.49
C LEU A 8 5.21 6.73 -8.16
N VAL A 9 5.29 7.51 -7.08
CA VAL A 9 5.61 6.96 -5.75
C VAL A 9 4.47 6.06 -5.25
N ALA A 10 3.21 6.41 -5.54
CA ALA A 10 2.06 5.54 -5.24
C ALA A 10 2.10 4.23 -6.03
N ALA A 11 2.51 4.27 -7.31
CA ALA A 11 2.71 3.07 -8.11
C ALA A 11 3.81 2.20 -7.53
N ALA A 12 4.95 2.79 -7.14
CA ALA A 12 6.06 2.08 -6.51
C ALA A 12 5.63 1.41 -5.19
N ALA A 13 4.81 2.08 -4.38
CA ALA A 13 4.20 1.48 -3.18
C ALA A 13 3.35 0.26 -3.53
N GLY A 14 2.49 0.38 -4.56
CA GLY A 14 1.67 -0.73 -5.04
C GLY A 14 2.49 -1.89 -5.59
N THR A 15 3.57 -1.60 -6.34
CA THR A 15 4.49 -2.61 -6.87
C THR A 15 5.21 -3.34 -5.73
N ALA A 16 5.65 -2.63 -4.69
CA ALA A 16 6.27 -3.25 -3.53
C ALA A 16 5.31 -4.23 -2.83
N TRP A 17 4.03 -3.85 -2.64
CA TRP A 17 3.02 -4.75 -2.08
C TRP A 17 2.76 -5.99 -2.94
N LEU A 18 2.79 -5.85 -4.28
CA LEU A 18 2.67 -7.00 -5.17
C LEU A 18 3.90 -7.91 -5.13
N ILE A 19 5.10 -7.35 -5.16
CA ILE A 19 6.35 -8.12 -5.07
C ILE A 19 6.39 -8.89 -3.75
N ALA A 20 5.95 -8.28 -2.65
CA ALA A 20 5.93 -8.93 -1.35
C ALA A 20 5.11 -10.24 -1.35
N LEU A 21 4.11 -10.41 -2.22
CA LEU A 21 3.33 -11.66 -2.31
C LEU A 21 4.17 -12.87 -2.77
N PHE A 22 5.24 -12.62 -3.51
CA PHE A 22 6.11 -13.65 -4.10
C PHE A 22 7.31 -13.98 -3.23
N VAL A 23 7.47 -13.31 -2.10
CA VAL A 23 8.64 -13.42 -1.23
C VAL A 23 8.24 -14.01 0.12
N PRO A 24 9.07 -14.82 0.79
CA PRO A 24 8.74 -15.33 2.12
C PRO A 24 8.56 -14.22 3.15
N TRP A 25 7.46 -14.29 3.92
CA TRP A 25 7.14 -13.28 4.95
C TRP A 25 7.68 -13.62 6.32
N THR A 26 7.99 -14.88 6.59
CA THR A 26 8.58 -15.30 7.85
C THR A 26 9.99 -15.83 7.62
N ALA A 27 10.89 -15.59 8.57
CA ALA A 27 12.24 -16.16 8.54
C ALA A 27 12.29 -17.60 9.09
N ARG A 28 11.20 -18.07 9.71
CA ARG A 28 11.10 -19.36 10.40
C ARG A 28 9.74 -20.02 10.14
N GLY A 29 9.67 -21.33 10.36
CA GLY A 29 8.44 -22.13 10.24
C GLY A 29 8.10 -22.52 8.79
N ALA A 30 6.91 -23.10 8.60
CA ALA A 30 6.46 -23.65 7.33
C ALA A 30 6.36 -22.62 6.17
N LEU A 31 6.29 -21.33 6.50
CA LEU A 31 6.21 -20.21 5.54
C LEU A 31 7.57 -19.57 5.23
N SER A 32 8.67 -20.11 5.76
CA SER A 32 10.02 -19.56 5.52
C SER A 32 10.55 -19.79 4.10
N SER A 33 10.05 -20.83 3.42
CA SER A 33 10.37 -21.15 2.03
C SER A 33 9.20 -20.93 1.08
N ALA A 34 7.99 -20.68 1.60
CA ALA A 34 6.78 -20.52 0.81
C ALA A 34 6.44 -19.04 0.60
N SER A 35 6.01 -18.70 -0.61
CA SER A 35 5.44 -17.38 -0.88
C SER A 35 4.02 -17.28 -0.31
N LEU A 36 3.52 -16.05 -0.12
CA LEU A 36 2.13 -15.87 0.32
C LEU A 36 1.14 -16.42 -0.70
N LEU A 37 1.47 -16.35 -1.98
CA LEU A 37 0.61 -16.85 -3.06
C LEU A 37 0.48 -18.38 -2.98
N ASP A 38 1.58 -19.06 -2.69
CA ASP A 38 1.59 -20.51 -2.45
C ASP A 38 0.81 -20.87 -1.18
N ALA A 39 0.96 -20.07 -0.11
CA ALA A 39 0.18 -20.24 1.11
C ALA A 39 -1.34 -20.08 0.86
N VAL A 40 -1.75 -19.11 0.03
CA VAL A 40 -3.17 -18.93 -0.36
C VAL A 40 -3.67 -20.13 -1.15
N GLU A 41 -2.88 -20.65 -2.10
CA GLU A 41 -3.26 -21.83 -2.89
C GLU A 41 -3.38 -23.09 -2.02
N LEU A 42 -2.47 -23.26 -1.04
CA LEU A 42 -2.51 -24.32 -0.02
C LEU A 42 -3.76 -24.24 0.86
N ILE A 43 -4.14 -23.04 1.32
CA ILE A 43 -5.39 -22.80 2.06
C ILE A 43 -6.60 -23.12 1.18
N ARG A 44 -6.59 -22.64 -0.08
CA ARG A 44 -7.70 -22.85 -1.02
C ARG A 44 -7.93 -24.33 -1.35
N ARG A 45 -6.87 -25.14 -1.35
CA ARG A 45 -6.93 -26.59 -1.55
C ARG A 45 -7.34 -27.36 -0.28
N GLY A 46 -7.61 -26.68 0.84
CA GLY A 46 -7.99 -27.30 2.11
C GLY A 46 -6.85 -28.08 2.78
N ALA A 47 -5.61 -27.87 2.34
CA ALA A 47 -4.45 -28.61 2.88
C ALA A 47 -3.98 -28.05 4.24
N VAL A 48 -4.43 -26.84 4.62
CA VAL A 48 -3.92 -26.10 5.78
C VAL A 48 -5.08 -25.45 6.56
N ASP A 49 -6.12 -26.22 6.88
CA ASP A 49 -7.21 -25.73 7.76
C ASP A 49 -6.77 -25.61 9.24
N ALA A 50 -5.63 -26.20 9.62
CA ALA A 50 -5.21 -26.28 11.02
C ALA A 50 -4.24 -25.17 11.48
N ILE A 51 -3.65 -24.37 10.58
CA ILE A 51 -2.52 -23.47 10.92
C ILE A 51 -2.83 -22.00 10.64
N VAL A 52 -3.73 -21.68 9.71
CA VAL A 52 -4.01 -20.29 9.31
C VAL A 52 -5.46 -19.93 9.66
N PRO A 53 -5.72 -18.87 10.45
CA PRO A 53 -7.08 -18.45 10.78
C PRO A 53 -7.90 -18.19 9.51
N PRO A 54 -9.18 -18.59 9.44
CA PRO A 54 -10.02 -18.45 8.24
C PRO A 54 -10.19 -16.99 7.76
N GLY A 55 -9.95 -16.00 8.62
CA GLY A 55 -9.93 -14.57 8.25
C GLY A 55 -8.61 -14.07 7.65
N ALA A 56 -7.50 -14.78 7.81
CA ALA A 56 -6.18 -14.34 7.34
C ALA A 56 -6.05 -14.42 5.81
N ALA A 57 -6.76 -15.36 5.16
CA ALA A 57 -6.81 -15.47 3.70
C ALA A 57 -7.37 -14.20 3.02
N VAL A 58 -8.37 -13.56 3.64
CA VAL A 58 -8.93 -12.30 3.13
C VAL A 58 -7.93 -11.16 3.34
N LEU A 59 -7.26 -11.11 4.50
CA LEU A 59 -6.24 -10.09 4.79
C LEU A 59 -5.04 -10.17 3.85
N LEU A 60 -4.70 -11.37 3.35
CA LEU A 60 -3.64 -11.58 2.37
C LEU A 60 -3.91 -10.88 1.03
N LEU A 61 -5.18 -10.73 0.66
CA LEU A 61 -5.56 -10.11 -0.62
C LEU A 61 -5.66 -8.58 -0.53
N VAL A 62 -5.80 -8.01 0.67
CA VAL A 62 -6.01 -6.57 0.85
C VAL A 62 -4.83 -5.74 0.30
N PRO A 63 -3.55 -6.01 0.64
CA PRO A 63 -2.42 -5.28 0.06
C PRO A 63 -2.30 -5.47 -1.46
N ALA A 64 -2.65 -6.65 -1.97
CA ALA A 64 -2.60 -6.97 -3.39
C ALA A 64 -3.60 -6.12 -4.19
N ILE A 65 -4.87 -6.10 -3.75
CA ILE A 65 -5.94 -5.32 -4.38
C ILE A 65 -5.61 -3.82 -4.31
N ALA A 66 -5.11 -3.35 -3.16
CA ALA A 66 -4.65 -1.97 -3.01
C ALA A 66 -3.51 -1.66 -3.99
N GLY A 67 -2.52 -2.54 -4.13
CA GLY A 67 -1.41 -2.37 -5.06
C GLY A 67 -1.84 -2.31 -6.52
N ILE A 68 -2.74 -3.21 -6.94
CA ILE A 68 -3.33 -3.19 -8.29
C ILE A 68 -4.08 -1.89 -8.54
N ALA A 69 -4.89 -1.44 -7.59
CA ALA A 69 -5.62 -0.19 -7.71
C ALA A 69 -4.66 1.01 -7.87
N LEU A 70 -3.59 1.07 -7.09
CA LEU A 70 -2.62 2.17 -7.19
C LEU A 70 -1.89 2.20 -8.55
N ILE A 71 -1.50 1.03 -9.06
CA ILE A 71 -0.83 0.89 -10.36
C ILE A 71 -1.81 1.21 -11.51
N GLY A 72 -3.01 0.64 -11.49
CA GLY A 72 -4.00 0.84 -12.54
C GLY A 72 -4.52 2.28 -12.63
N LEU A 73 -4.47 3.01 -11.52
CA LEU A 73 -4.82 4.43 -11.51
C LEU A 73 -3.67 5.33 -12.00
N VAL A 74 -2.48 4.83 -12.31
CA VAL A 74 -1.39 5.67 -12.84
C VAL A 74 -1.84 6.31 -14.16
N GLY A 75 -1.73 7.64 -14.24
CA GLY A 75 -2.19 8.42 -15.40
C GLY A 75 -3.64 8.92 -15.32
N LEU A 76 -4.47 8.39 -14.43
CA LEU A 76 -5.83 8.92 -14.22
C LEU A 76 -5.82 10.13 -13.30
N THR A 77 -6.46 11.21 -13.75
CA THR A 77 -6.59 12.46 -12.98
C THR A 77 -8.06 12.75 -12.69
N GLY A 78 -8.39 13.18 -11.47
CA GLY A 78 -9.75 13.51 -11.08
C GLY A 78 -10.04 13.22 -9.61
N ARG A 79 -11.15 13.75 -9.10
CA ARG A 79 -11.56 13.61 -7.68
C ARG A 79 -11.79 12.15 -7.29
N VAL A 80 -12.42 11.37 -8.17
CA VAL A 80 -12.67 9.94 -7.95
C VAL A 80 -11.34 9.18 -7.86
N ALA A 81 -10.44 9.36 -8.83
CA ALA A 81 -9.12 8.73 -8.81
C ALA A 81 -8.30 9.12 -7.56
N ALA A 82 -8.43 10.36 -7.08
CA ALA A 82 -7.78 10.79 -5.84
C ALA A 82 -8.34 10.07 -4.61
N VAL A 83 -9.67 9.98 -4.48
CA VAL A 83 -10.33 9.26 -3.37
C VAL A 83 -9.96 7.79 -3.37
N VAL A 84 -9.99 7.12 -4.54
CA VAL A 84 -9.64 5.71 -4.65
C VAL A 84 -8.17 5.47 -4.30
N ARG A 85 -7.24 6.34 -4.74
CA ARG A 85 -5.82 6.24 -4.33
C ARG A 85 -5.65 6.38 -2.83
N VAL A 86 -6.29 7.36 -2.20
CA VAL A 86 -6.20 7.54 -0.74
C VAL A 86 -6.78 6.33 -0.01
N GLY A 87 -7.95 5.84 -0.43
CA GLY A 87 -8.55 4.63 0.11
C GLY A 87 -7.62 3.41 -0.02
N ALA A 88 -7.04 3.20 -1.21
CA ALA A 88 -6.10 2.12 -1.46
C ALA A 88 -4.81 2.24 -0.61
N LEU A 89 -4.27 3.45 -0.43
CA LEU A 89 -3.10 3.68 0.42
C LEU A 89 -3.40 3.32 1.88
N VAL A 90 -4.55 3.77 2.41
CA VAL A 90 -4.96 3.50 3.80
C VAL A 90 -5.21 2.00 3.98
N LEU A 91 -6.00 1.37 3.11
CA LEU A 91 -6.32 -0.04 3.19
C LEU A 91 -5.09 -0.94 3.00
N GLY A 92 -4.25 -0.64 2.01
CA GLY A 92 -3.01 -1.39 1.77
C GLY A 92 -2.03 -1.27 2.93
N THR A 93 -1.91 -0.09 3.55
CA THR A 93 -1.06 0.11 4.73
C THR A 93 -1.59 -0.65 5.94
N ALA A 94 -2.88 -0.49 6.28
CA ALA A 94 -3.50 -1.17 7.41
C ALA A 94 -3.47 -2.70 7.23
N GLY A 95 -3.78 -3.18 6.02
CA GLY A 95 -3.70 -4.59 5.66
C GLY A 95 -2.29 -5.15 5.78
N THR A 96 -1.28 -4.41 5.30
CA THR A 96 0.13 -4.82 5.41
C THR A 96 0.59 -4.93 6.86
N LEU A 97 0.27 -3.93 7.69
CA LEU A 97 0.64 -3.93 9.12
C LEU A 97 -0.09 -5.03 9.89
N GLY A 98 -1.39 -5.21 9.63
CA GLY A 98 -2.17 -6.29 10.24
C GLY A 98 -1.64 -7.66 9.85
N LEU A 99 -1.35 -7.87 8.57
CA LEU A 99 -0.78 -9.12 8.07
C LEU A 99 0.60 -9.40 8.66
N ALA A 100 1.49 -8.40 8.71
CA ALA A 100 2.80 -8.53 9.33
C ALA A 100 2.67 -8.90 10.81
N GLY A 101 1.77 -8.23 11.56
CA GLY A 101 1.50 -8.53 12.96
C GLY A 101 1.00 -9.96 13.19
N VAL A 102 0.06 -10.44 12.37
CA VAL A 102 -0.47 -11.81 12.45
C VAL A 102 0.61 -12.85 12.12
N LEU A 103 1.41 -12.63 11.08
CA LEU A 103 2.39 -13.62 10.62
C LEU A 103 3.67 -13.65 11.47
N THR A 104 4.05 -12.54 12.08
CA THR A 104 5.28 -12.44 12.88
C THR A 104 5.02 -12.46 14.39
N GLY A 105 3.75 -12.37 14.83
CA GLY A 105 3.43 -12.17 16.24
C GLY A 105 3.97 -10.85 16.81
N PHE A 106 4.20 -9.85 15.94
CA PHE A 106 4.91 -8.61 16.25
C PHE A 106 6.40 -8.79 16.67
N ASP A 107 7.01 -9.95 16.40
CA ASP A 107 8.44 -10.17 16.58
C ASP A 107 9.23 -9.80 15.30
N PRO A 108 10.04 -8.73 15.31
CA PRO A 108 10.84 -8.34 14.15
C PRO A 108 11.91 -9.37 13.78
N ALA A 109 12.34 -10.23 14.72
CA ALA A 109 13.30 -11.31 14.42
C ALA A 109 12.67 -12.48 13.65
N ALA A 110 11.33 -12.55 13.61
CA ALA A 110 10.58 -13.51 12.81
C ALA A 110 10.27 -12.99 11.39
N ALA A 111 10.52 -11.71 11.10
CA ALA A 111 10.22 -11.08 9.82
C ALA A 111 11.15 -11.57 8.69
N GLY A 112 10.55 -12.10 7.63
CA GLY A 112 11.23 -12.48 6.40
C GLY A 112 11.34 -11.32 5.40
N PRO A 113 12.00 -11.54 4.25
CA PRO A 113 12.24 -10.50 3.25
C PRO A 113 10.95 -9.85 2.71
N GLY A 114 9.85 -10.61 2.64
CA GLY A 114 8.54 -10.10 2.18
C GLY A 114 7.97 -8.99 3.08
N VAL A 115 8.17 -9.09 4.41
CA VAL A 115 7.74 -8.06 5.37
C VAL A 115 8.51 -6.76 5.12
N TRP A 116 9.82 -6.84 4.88
CA TRP A 116 10.65 -5.66 4.61
C TRP A 116 10.29 -4.96 3.30
N VAL A 117 10.02 -5.73 2.25
CA VAL A 117 9.54 -5.19 0.97
C VAL A 117 8.17 -4.51 1.16
N ALA A 118 7.25 -5.14 1.89
CA ALA A 118 5.95 -4.56 2.17
C ALA A 118 6.04 -3.29 3.03
N ALA A 119 6.96 -3.26 4.00
CA ALA A 119 7.26 -2.08 4.83
C ALA A 119 7.82 -0.93 3.99
N ALA A 120 8.68 -1.19 3.00
CA ALA A 120 9.12 -0.16 2.06
C ALA A 120 7.95 0.43 1.27
N GLY A 121 6.97 -0.41 0.88
CA GLY A 121 5.71 0.03 0.29
C GLY A 121 4.90 0.94 1.21
N VAL A 122 4.82 0.61 2.50
CA VAL A 122 4.17 1.47 3.53
C VAL A 122 4.89 2.82 3.66
N VAL A 123 6.22 2.84 3.69
CA VAL A 123 6.98 4.09 3.75
C VAL A 123 6.71 4.96 2.53
N ALA A 124 6.70 4.38 1.33
CA ALA A 124 6.35 5.10 0.10
C ALA A 124 4.90 5.65 0.15
N ALA A 125 3.95 4.88 0.70
CA ALA A 125 2.57 5.32 0.90
C ALA A 125 2.47 6.52 1.88
N LEU A 126 3.24 6.51 2.96
CA LEU A 126 3.31 7.63 3.90
C LEU A 126 3.93 8.88 3.26
N VAL A 127 4.98 8.73 2.46
CA VAL A 127 5.57 9.84 1.69
C VAL A 127 4.51 10.46 0.78
N VAL A 128 3.71 9.66 0.08
CA VAL A 128 2.59 10.16 -0.75
C VAL A 128 1.58 10.94 0.08
N ALA A 129 1.20 10.42 1.26
CA ALA A 129 0.26 11.11 2.15
C ALA A 129 0.81 12.48 2.62
N VAL A 130 2.08 12.53 3.01
CA VAL A 130 2.75 13.79 3.43
C VAL A 130 2.80 14.80 2.28
N LEU A 131 3.16 14.35 1.07
CA LEU A 131 3.18 15.20 -0.13
C LEU A 131 1.79 15.73 -0.49
N ALA A 132 0.74 14.91 -0.33
CA ALA A 132 -0.64 15.34 -0.55
C ALA A 132 -1.08 16.42 0.45
N VAL A 133 -0.77 16.26 1.74
CA VAL A 133 -1.13 17.23 2.80
C VAL A 133 -0.35 18.54 2.66
N SER A 134 0.94 18.47 2.37
CA SER A 134 1.77 19.67 2.19
C SER A 134 1.43 20.47 0.92
N GLY A 135 0.90 19.81 -0.12
CA GLY A 135 0.39 20.48 -1.32
C GLY A 135 -0.86 21.33 -1.06
N LEU A 136 -1.69 20.98 -0.07
CA LEU A 136 -2.90 21.71 0.30
C LEU A 136 -2.61 23.02 1.07
N ARG A 137 -1.40 23.19 1.62
CA ARG A 137 -1.05 24.35 2.45
C ARG A 137 -0.51 25.55 1.67
N ARG A 138 -0.39 25.48 0.34
CA ARG A 138 0.06 26.65 -0.43
C ARG A 138 -1.10 27.66 -0.55
N PRO A 139 -1.00 28.85 0.06
CA PRO A 139 -1.99 29.89 -0.14
C PRO A 139 -2.00 30.27 -1.62
N SER A 140 -3.19 30.34 -2.22
CA SER A 140 -3.32 30.98 -3.53
C SER A 140 -2.80 32.42 -3.40
N PRO A 141 -1.91 32.88 -4.29
CA PRO A 141 -1.58 34.30 -4.33
C PRO A 141 -2.89 35.05 -4.55
N ILE A 142 -3.27 35.87 -3.57
CA ILE A 142 -4.40 36.77 -3.68
C ILE A 142 -4.07 37.70 -4.85
N THR A 143 -4.68 37.46 -6.00
CA THR A 143 -4.62 38.40 -7.12
C THR A 143 -5.31 39.68 -6.61
N PRO A 144 -4.61 40.82 -6.46
CA PRO A 144 -5.28 42.05 -6.09
C PRO A 144 -6.35 42.35 -7.16
N PRO A 145 -7.55 42.81 -6.76
CA PRO A 145 -8.59 43.17 -7.71
C PRO A 145 -8.03 44.19 -8.68
N ALA A 146 -8.12 43.87 -9.97
CA ALA A 146 -7.67 44.75 -11.04
C ALA A 146 -8.26 46.15 -10.81
N GLY A 147 -7.37 47.13 -10.66
CA GLY A 147 -7.71 48.50 -10.32
C GLY A 147 -8.83 49.03 -11.21
N HIS A 148 -9.81 49.65 -10.58
CA HIS A 148 -10.82 50.47 -11.23
C HIS A 148 -10.08 51.64 -11.92
N PRO A 149 -10.23 51.87 -13.24
CA PRO A 149 -9.60 53.02 -13.87
C PRO A 149 -10.21 54.32 -13.32
N PRO A 150 -9.41 55.33 -12.97
CA PRO A 150 -9.93 56.65 -12.61
C PRO A 150 -10.54 57.32 -13.85
N ASN A 151 -11.73 57.90 -13.65
CA ASN A 151 -12.47 58.71 -14.62
C ASN A 151 -11.71 59.95 -15.08
#